data_AF-A0A923T874-F1
#
_entry.id   AF-A0A923T874-F1
#
_cell.length_a   1.000
_cell.length_b   1.000
_cell.length_c   1.000
_cell.angle_alpha   90.00
_cell.angle_beta   90.00
_cell.angle_gamma   90.00
#
_symmetry.space_group_name_H-M   'P 1'
#
loop_
_entity.id
_entity.type
_entity.pdbx_description
1 polymer ?
#
loop_
_entity_poly.entity_id
_entity_poly.type
_entity_poly.pdbx_seq_one_letter_code
_entity_poly.pdbx_strand_id
1 'polypeptide(L)'
;VYTTNAGNICAAYLRLDAAGVRAVDNCSGTNLTITANIYPGADLNATPIGSFVVNPNNATPEITTAIPVGTHLLRYTYTDQCGNSDFSDYLFTVEDRTAPVAICEDGLNIGISSGSSSTTGLPTGFAVLTPENIDNGSYDDCSGVTLSIARV
;
A
#
# COMPACT_ATOMS: atom_id res chain seq x y z
N VAL A 1 -9.90 -1.24 -7.26
CA VAL A 1 -8.77 -1.80 -6.49
C VAL A 1 -7.60 -0.85 -6.65
N TYR A 2 -6.97 -0.45 -5.55
CA TYR A 2 -5.84 0.48 -5.53
C TYR A 2 -4.62 -0.22 -4.95
N THR A 3 -3.45 0.02 -5.55
CA THR A 3 -2.18 -0.45 -5.00
C THR A 3 -1.73 0.47 -3.87
N THR A 4 -1.01 -0.09 -2.90
CA THR A 4 -0.21 0.69 -1.94
C THR A 4 0.72 1.64 -2.70
N ASN A 5 0.76 2.89 -2.26
CA ASN A 5 1.62 3.95 -2.83
C ASN A 5 2.22 4.86 -1.75
N ALA A 6 1.99 4.52 -0.48
CA ALA A 6 2.57 5.17 0.67
C ALA A 6 3.80 4.35 1.11
N GLY A 7 4.98 4.80 0.65
CA GLY A 7 6.23 4.07 0.88
C GLY A 7 6.45 3.70 2.34
N ASN A 8 6.82 2.45 2.59
CA ASN A 8 7.12 1.86 3.89
C ASN A 8 5.98 1.89 4.93
N ILE A 9 4.74 2.24 4.58
CA ILE A 9 3.62 2.33 5.55
C ILE A 9 2.36 1.58 5.14
N CYS A 10 2.48 0.58 4.26
CA CYS A 10 1.41 -0.33 3.84
C CYS A 10 0.04 0.31 3.63
N ALA A 11 0.01 1.41 2.89
CA ALA A 11 -1.17 2.23 2.69
C ALA A 11 -1.23 2.85 1.30
N ALA A 12 -2.40 3.40 0.97
CA ALA A 12 -2.62 4.16 -0.25
C ALA A 12 -3.14 5.58 0.06
N TYR A 13 -2.65 6.55 -0.69
CA TYR A 13 -3.21 7.88 -0.86
C TYR A 13 -4.05 7.91 -2.12
N LEU A 14 -5.29 8.36 -2.00
CA LEU A 14 -6.22 8.47 -3.11
C LEU A 14 -6.49 9.94 -3.41
N ARG A 15 -6.63 10.25 -4.70
CA ARG A 15 -7.13 11.54 -5.15
C ARG A 15 -8.65 11.49 -5.26
N LEU A 16 -9.35 12.35 -4.53
CA LEU A 16 -10.80 12.37 -4.42
C LEU A 16 -11.47 13.20 -5.51
N ASP A 17 -10.76 14.15 -6.10
CA ASP A 17 -11.17 14.99 -7.23
C ASP A 17 -10.70 14.44 -8.59
N ALA A 18 -10.40 13.13 -8.66
CA ALA A 18 -9.97 12.51 -9.91
C ALA A 18 -11.02 12.70 -11.02
N ALA A 19 -10.54 12.80 -12.26
CA ALA A 19 -11.35 13.06 -13.45
C ALA A 19 -12.52 12.05 -13.56
N GLY A 20 -13.71 12.47 -13.16
CA GLY A 20 -14.89 11.61 -13.10
C GLY A 20 -15.90 12.03 -12.04
N VAL A 21 -15.46 12.69 -10.97
CA VAL A 21 -16.38 13.28 -9.98
C VAL A 21 -17.00 14.54 -10.59
N ARG A 22 -18.27 14.45 -10.96
CA ARG A 22 -19.08 15.56 -11.44
C ARG A 22 -20.39 15.56 -10.70
N ALA A 23 -20.77 16.72 -10.21
CA ALA A 23 -22.09 16.93 -9.67
C ALA A 23 -22.66 18.18 -10.33
N VAL A 24 -23.92 18.08 -10.76
CA VAL A 24 -24.64 19.12 -11.47
C VAL A 24 -25.83 19.50 -10.61
N ASP A 25 -25.99 20.79 -10.36
CA ASP A 25 -27.13 21.36 -9.66
C ASP A 25 -27.92 22.24 -10.64
N ASN A 26 -29.24 22.25 -10.50
CA ASN A 26 -30.15 23.10 -11.26
C ASN A 26 -30.75 24.24 -10.39
N CYS A 27 -30.35 24.35 -9.13
CA CYS A 27 -30.70 25.46 -8.26
C CYS A 27 -29.93 26.75 -8.61
N SER A 28 -30.52 27.90 -8.27
CA SER A 28 -30.04 29.24 -8.62
C SER A 28 -28.82 29.71 -7.82
N GLY A 29 -28.08 28.80 -7.19
CA GLY A 29 -26.88 29.05 -6.43
C GLY A 29 -25.77 28.07 -6.84
N THR A 30 -24.57 28.58 -7.08
CA THR A 30 -23.46 27.79 -7.68
C THR A 30 -22.68 26.94 -6.68
N ASN A 31 -23.07 26.90 -5.41
CA ASN A 31 -22.25 26.30 -4.35
C ASN A 31 -22.84 24.98 -3.88
N LEU A 32 -22.46 23.91 -4.59
CA LEU A 32 -22.62 22.53 -4.13
C LEU A 32 -21.50 22.19 -3.12
N THR A 33 -21.86 21.58 -2.00
CA THR A 33 -20.87 21.05 -1.06
C THR A 33 -20.76 19.54 -1.23
N ILE A 34 -19.55 19.04 -1.51
CA ILE A 34 -19.27 17.61 -1.59
C ILE A 34 -18.34 17.24 -0.43
N THR A 35 -18.72 16.22 0.32
CA THR A 35 -17.89 15.63 1.37
C THR A 35 -17.64 14.15 1.07
N ALA A 36 -16.43 13.68 1.32
CA ALA A 36 -16.00 12.31 1.12
C ALA A 36 -15.60 11.72 2.47
N ASN A 37 -16.27 10.64 2.87
CA ASN A 37 -15.99 9.92 4.10
C ASN A 37 -15.54 8.50 3.77
N ILE A 38 -14.44 8.05 4.36
CA ILE A 38 -13.88 6.70 4.10
C ILE A 38 -14.04 5.85 5.35
N TYR A 39 -14.79 4.76 5.24
CA TYR A 39 -15.09 3.84 6.32
C TYR A 39 -14.27 2.55 6.20
N PRO A 40 -13.57 2.12 7.27
CA PRO A 40 -12.79 0.89 7.26
C PRO A 40 -13.71 -0.34 7.22
N GLY A 41 -13.26 -1.41 6.57
CA GLY A 41 -13.98 -2.69 6.52
C GLY A 41 -15.33 -2.64 5.82
N ALA A 42 -15.61 -1.56 5.09
CA ALA A 42 -16.92 -1.22 4.56
C ALA A 42 -18.03 -1.13 5.63
N ASP A 43 -17.66 -0.78 6.87
CA ASP A 43 -18.61 -0.63 7.98
C ASP A 43 -18.96 0.85 8.22
N LEU A 44 -20.19 1.22 7.89
CA LEU A 44 -20.71 2.57 8.11
C LEU A 44 -20.85 2.96 9.59
N ASN A 45 -20.79 2.00 10.51
CA ASN A 45 -20.82 2.27 11.95
C ASN A 45 -19.42 2.51 12.52
N ALA A 46 -18.37 2.20 11.75
CA ALA A 46 -17.00 2.44 12.16
C ALA A 46 -16.67 3.95 12.09
N THR A 47 -15.67 4.35 12.87
CA THR A 47 -15.14 5.72 12.77
C THR A 47 -14.46 5.90 11.40
N PRO A 48 -14.79 6.94 10.63
CA PRO A 48 -14.14 7.19 9.35
C PRO A 48 -12.63 7.36 9.49
N ILE A 49 -11.86 6.77 8.57
CA ILE A 49 -10.41 6.98 8.42
C ILE A 49 -10.10 8.45 8.12
N GLY A 50 -11.03 9.11 7.42
CA GLY A 50 -10.95 10.53 7.13
C GLY A 50 -12.27 11.05 6.58
N SER A 51 -12.44 12.37 6.75
CA SER A 51 -13.53 13.15 6.18
C SER A 51 -12.92 14.34 5.43
N PHE A 52 -13.25 14.47 4.15
CA PHE A 52 -12.62 15.41 3.24
C PHE A 52 -13.67 16.24 2.53
N VAL A 53 -13.44 17.53 2.40
CA VAL A 53 -14.24 18.39 1.50
C VAL A 53 -13.63 18.26 0.11
N VAL A 54 -14.46 17.96 -0.88
CA VAL A 54 -14.02 17.75 -2.27
C VAL A 54 -14.56 18.88 -3.13
N ASN A 55 -13.70 19.50 -3.92
CA ASN A 55 -14.12 20.53 -4.86
C ASN A 55 -13.57 20.20 -6.25
N PRO A 56 -14.34 19.46 -7.07
CA PRO A 56 -13.88 18.98 -8.37
C PRO A 56 -13.65 20.11 -9.39
N ASN A 57 -14.00 21.35 -9.06
CA ASN A 57 -13.86 22.52 -9.93
C ASN A 57 -12.63 23.38 -9.59
N ASN A 58 -11.89 23.08 -8.54
CA ASN A 58 -10.65 23.79 -8.24
C ASN A 58 -9.46 23.13 -8.97
N ALA A 59 -8.32 23.82 -8.98
CA ALA A 59 -7.09 23.31 -9.59
C ALA A 59 -6.20 22.56 -8.57
N THR A 60 -6.70 22.30 -7.35
CA THR A 60 -5.91 21.76 -6.24
C THR A 60 -6.32 20.32 -5.97
N PRO A 61 -5.43 19.33 -6.10
CA PRO A 61 -5.77 17.95 -5.79
C PRO A 61 -6.20 17.77 -4.34
N GLU A 62 -7.35 17.13 -4.13
CA GLU A 62 -7.78 16.67 -2.80
C GLU A 62 -7.31 15.25 -2.57
N ILE A 63 -6.29 15.10 -1.71
CA ILE A 63 -5.68 13.82 -1.39
C ILE A 63 -6.14 13.36 -0.02
N THR A 64 -6.40 12.05 0.10
CA THR A 64 -6.78 11.43 1.38
C THR A 64 -5.62 11.41 2.37
N THR A 65 -5.92 11.07 3.63
CA THR A 65 -4.94 10.50 4.54
C THR A 65 -4.51 9.10 4.08
N ALA A 66 -3.51 8.52 4.75
CA ALA A 66 -3.07 7.15 4.47
C ALA A 66 -4.20 6.15 4.77
N ILE A 67 -4.62 5.40 3.75
CA ILE A 67 -5.65 4.37 3.86
C ILE A 67 -4.96 3.01 3.94
N PRO A 68 -5.10 2.25 5.03
CA PRO A 68 -4.40 0.98 5.20
C PRO A 68 -4.89 -0.08 4.18
N VAL A 69 -4.09 -1.12 3.95
CA VAL A 69 -4.53 -2.29 3.19
C VAL A 69 -5.81 -2.88 3.76
N GLY A 70 -6.72 -3.27 2.87
CA GLY A 70 -8.02 -3.83 3.21
C GLY A 70 -9.16 -3.28 2.34
N THR A 71 -10.37 -3.75 2.64
CA THR A 71 -11.60 -3.29 1.98
C THR A 71 -12.19 -2.11 2.74
N HIS A 72 -12.63 -1.09 2.00
CA HIS A 72 -13.12 0.18 2.52
C HIS A 72 -14.33 0.66 1.72
N LEU A 73 -15.14 1.51 2.34
CA LEU A 73 -16.28 2.16 1.70
C LEU A 73 -16.04 3.67 1.65
N LEU A 74 -16.03 4.23 0.45
CA LEU A 74 -15.99 5.68 0.23
C LEU A 74 -17.41 6.17 -0.01
N ARG A 75 -17.92 7.02 0.88
CA ARG A 75 -19.20 7.69 0.73
C ARG A 75 -18.99 9.14 0.32
N TYR A 76 -19.43 9.50 -0.87
CA TYR A 76 -19.62 10.90 -1.26
C TYR A 76 -20.99 11.36 -0.80
N THR A 77 -21.06 12.46 -0.07
CA THR A 77 -22.31 13.15 0.26
C THR A 77 -22.28 14.52 -0.39
N TYR A 78 -23.30 14.80 -1.18
CA TYR A 78 -23.46 16.07 -1.87
C TYR A 78 -24.73 16.75 -1.38
N THR A 79 -24.59 18.02 -1.01
CA THR A 79 -25.68 18.84 -0.49
C THR A 79 -25.76 20.13 -1.32
N ASP A 80 -26.96 20.39 -1.85
CA ASP A 80 -27.25 21.62 -2.59
C ASP A 80 -27.71 22.75 -1.65
N GLN A 81 -27.79 23.98 -2.17
CA GLN A 81 -28.24 25.13 -1.38
C GLN A 81 -29.76 25.16 -1.15
N CYS A 82 -30.50 24.35 -1.88
CA CYS A 82 -31.94 24.18 -1.74
C CYS A 82 -32.29 23.22 -0.59
N GLY A 83 -31.28 22.60 0.03
CA GLY A 83 -31.41 21.69 1.17
C GLY A 83 -31.58 20.23 0.77
N ASN A 84 -31.48 19.89 -0.52
CA ASN A 84 -31.43 18.49 -0.94
C ASN A 84 -30.04 17.94 -0.65
N SER A 85 -30.03 16.72 -0.11
CA SER A 85 -28.81 15.98 0.12
C SER A 85 -29.00 14.56 -0.34
N ASP A 86 -27.98 14.02 -0.98
CA ASP A 86 -27.95 12.63 -1.41
C ASP A 86 -26.50 12.13 -1.38
N PHE A 87 -26.31 10.83 -1.55
CA PHE A 87 -25.02 10.19 -1.40
C PHE A 87 -24.76 9.12 -2.44
N SER A 88 -23.48 8.81 -2.64
CA SER A 88 -23.03 7.73 -3.50
C SER A 88 -21.90 6.97 -2.83
N ASP A 89 -22.08 5.66 -2.76
CA ASP A 89 -21.16 4.74 -2.12
C ASP A 89 -20.29 4.04 -3.16
N TYR A 90 -18.99 4.00 -2.90
CA TYR A 90 -18.01 3.32 -3.70
C TYR A 90 -17.20 2.35 -2.83
N LEU A 91 -17.41 1.05 -3.06
CA LEU A 91 -16.64 0.01 -2.40
C LEU A 91 -15.30 -0.16 -3.12
N PHE A 92 -14.20 -0.12 -2.37
CA PHE A 92 -12.87 -0.33 -2.91
C PHE A 92 -11.99 -1.16 -1.97
N THR A 93 -10.92 -1.71 -2.54
CA THR A 93 -9.91 -2.45 -1.79
C THR A 93 -8.55 -1.82 -2.08
N VAL A 94 -7.78 -1.61 -1.02
CA VAL A 94 -6.35 -1.30 -1.06
C VAL A 94 -5.60 -2.62 -0.88
N GLU A 95 -4.74 -2.96 -1.83
CA GLU A 95 -3.92 -4.17 -1.80
C GLU A 95 -2.47 -3.82 -2.05
N ASP A 96 -1.56 -4.60 -1.46
CA ASP A 96 -0.16 -4.52 -1.82
C ASP A 96 0.11 -5.30 -3.11
N ARG A 97 0.73 -4.63 -4.08
CA ARG A 97 1.16 -5.21 -5.36
C ARG A 97 2.59 -4.86 -5.70
N THR A 98 3.31 -4.23 -4.78
CA THR A 98 4.71 -3.88 -4.98
C THR A 98 5.52 -5.15 -4.74
N ALA A 99 6.46 -5.44 -5.65
CA ALA A 99 7.35 -6.57 -5.44
C ALA A 99 8.37 -6.21 -4.35
N PRO A 100 8.78 -7.18 -3.50
CA PRO A 100 9.84 -6.95 -2.53
C PRO A 100 11.13 -6.44 -3.18
N VAL A 101 11.86 -5.60 -2.45
CA VAL A 101 13.17 -5.13 -2.86
C VAL A 101 14.23 -6.10 -2.33
N ALA A 102 14.89 -6.81 -3.25
CA ALA A 102 16.04 -7.64 -2.92
C ALA A 102 17.30 -6.78 -2.81
N ILE A 103 17.95 -6.80 -1.65
CA ILE A 103 19.25 -6.17 -1.42
C ILE A 103 20.23 -7.28 -1.08
N CYS A 104 21.17 -7.53 -1.97
CA CYS A 104 22.16 -8.60 -1.79
C CYS A 104 23.48 -8.05 -1.25
N GLU A 105 24.15 -8.84 -0.43
CA GLU A 105 25.57 -8.67 -0.11
C GLU A 105 26.42 -8.90 -1.37
N ASP A 106 27.25 -7.93 -1.70
CA ASP A 106 28.23 -8.03 -2.77
C ASP A 106 29.60 -8.40 -2.19
N GLY A 107 30.25 -9.42 -2.78
CA GLY A 107 31.59 -9.83 -2.37
C GLY A 107 31.66 -10.79 -1.18
N LEU A 108 30.61 -11.57 -0.90
CA LEU A 108 30.65 -12.62 0.13
C LEU A 108 31.81 -13.60 -0.14
N ASN A 109 32.77 -13.67 0.80
CA ASN A 109 33.91 -14.59 0.74
C ASN A 109 33.81 -15.62 1.86
N ILE A 110 33.75 -16.90 1.49
CA ILE A 110 33.70 -18.01 2.45
C ILE A 110 34.98 -18.85 2.33
N GLY A 111 35.78 -18.83 3.39
CA GLY A 111 36.93 -19.71 3.54
C GLY A 111 36.52 -21.10 4.02
N ILE A 112 37.01 -22.14 3.34
CA ILE A 112 36.82 -23.54 3.76
C ILE A 112 38.16 -24.08 4.26
N SER A 113 38.23 -24.50 5.52
CA SER A 113 39.45 -25.11 6.07
C SER A 113 39.62 -26.55 5.58
N SER A 114 40.83 -26.89 5.15
CA SER A 114 41.19 -28.24 4.67
C SER A 114 41.61 -29.15 5.83
N GLY A 115 40.67 -29.50 6.70
CA GLY A 115 40.85 -30.63 7.62
C GLY A 115 40.81 -31.96 6.86
N SER A 116 41.54 -32.98 7.34
CA SER A 116 41.44 -34.35 6.84
C SER A 116 41.00 -35.26 7.99
N SER A 117 40.02 -36.13 7.73
CA SER A 117 39.57 -37.12 8.70
C SER A 117 40.70 -38.10 9.00
N SER A 118 41.10 -38.22 10.27
CA SER A 118 42.11 -39.19 10.71
C SER A 118 41.71 -40.65 10.49
N THR A 119 40.42 -40.90 10.19
CA THR A 119 39.86 -42.25 9.99
C THR A 119 39.67 -42.59 8.50
N THR A 120 39.36 -41.60 7.65
CA THR A 120 39.06 -41.84 6.22
C THR A 120 40.04 -41.17 5.25
N GLY A 121 40.90 -40.26 5.73
CA GLY A 121 41.81 -39.46 4.90
C GLY A 121 41.10 -38.42 4.01
N LEU A 122 39.76 -38.38 4.04
CA LEU A 122 38.97 -37.49 3.20
C LEU A 122 38.93 -36.06 3.78
N PRO A 123 38.82 -35.03 2.92
CA PRO A 123 38.59 -33.65 3.36
C PRO A 123 37.33 -33.55 4.22
N THR A 124 37.41 -32.84 5.34
CA THR A 124 36.27 -32.56 6.25
C THR A 124 35.73 -31.14 6.12
N GLY A 125 36.36 -30.31 5.29
CA GLY A 125 35.93 -28.94 5.08
C GLY A 125 34.59 -28.88 4.36
N PHE A 126 33.57 -28.34 5.02
CA PHE A 126 32.32 -27.94 4.40
C PHE A 126 31.96 -26.53 4.84
N ALA A 127 31.23 -25.81 3.99
CA ALA A 127 30.59 -24.56 4.33
C ALA A 127 29.09 -24.68 4.01
N VAL A 128 28.28 -24.10 4.87
CA VAL A 128 26.83 -23.98 4.65
C VAL A 128 26.55 -22.52 4.36
N LEU A 129 25.94 -22.28 3.22
CA LEU A 129 25.49 -20.96 2.79
C LEU A 129 23.98 -20.90 2.93
N THR A 130 23.51 -19.92 3.67
CA THR A 130 22.08 -19.66 3.87
C THR A 130 21.67 -18.40 3.10
N PRO A 131 20.40 -18.26 2.69
CA PRO A 131 19.92 -17.03 2.05
C PRO A 131 20.25 -15.77 2.85
N GLU A 132 20.18 -15.86 4.18
CA GLU A 132 20.48 -14.77 5.10
C GLU A 132 21.95 -14.32 5.04
N ASN A 133 22.87 -15.18 4.60
CA ASN A 133 24.28 -14.79 4.43
C ASN A 133 24.52 -13.89 3.22
N ILE A 134 23.55 -13.81 2.30
CA ILE A 134 23.62 -12.97 1.09
C ILE A 134 22.61 -11.84 1.19
N ASP A 135 21.78 -11.79 2.23
CA ASP A 135 20.83 -10.71 2.41
C ASP A 135 21.48 -9.51 3.09
N ASN A 136 21.34 -8.33 2.48
CA ASN A 136 21.80 -7.05 3.01
C ASN A 136 20.59 -6.16 3.36
N GLY A 137 19.57 -6.76 3.97
CA GLY A 137 18.35 -6.07 4.38
C GLY A 137 17.32 -5.92 3.26
N SER A 138 17.05 -7.00 2.52
CA SER A 138 15.88 -7.05 1.64
C SER A 138 14.61 -6.75 2.43
N TYR A 139 13.69 -6.01 1.81
CA TYR A 139 12.50 -5.55 2.48
C TYR A 139 11.29 -5.52 1.56
N ASP A 140 10.12 -5.45 2.18
CA ASP A 140 8.85 -5.20 1.52
C ASP A 140 8.02 -4.25 2.39
N ASP A 141 7.12 -3.50 1.76
CA ASP A 141 6.40 -2.40 2.41
C ASP A 141 5.24 -2.87 3.29
N CYS A 142 4.71 -4.07 3.04
CA CYS A 142 3.48 -4.58 3.67
C CYS A 142 3.60 -5.98 4.25
N SER A 143 4.57 -6.75 3.78
CA SER A 143 4.73 -8.15 4.12
C SER A 143 6.17 -8.47 4.54
N GLY A 144 6.35 -9.63 5.14
CA GLY A 144 7.70 -10.16 5.34
C GLY A 144 8.27 -10.69 4.03
N VAL A 145 9.58 -10.54 3.84
CA VAL A 145 10.28 -11.16 2.71
C VAL A 145 10.60 -12.62 3.03
N THR A 146 10.46 -13.50 2.03
CA THR A 146 10.95 -14.88 2.11
C THR A 146 12.23 -14.97 1.31
N LEU A 147 13.33 -15.33 1.98
CA LEU A 147 14.63 -15.45 1.36
C LEU A 147 14.84 -16.88 0.85
N SER A 148 15.35 -16.99 -0.38
CA SER A 148 15.76 -18.28 -0.95
C SER A 148 16.98 -18.07 -1.84
N ILE A 149 17.86 -19.07 -1.85
CA ILE A 149 19.07 -19.07 -2.67
C ILE A 149 19.00 -20.25 -3.63
N ALA A 150 19.30 -20.00 -4.91
CA ALA A 150 19.42 -21.03 -5.93
C ALA A 150 20.74 -20.87 -6.68
N ARG A 151 21.30 -22.00 -7.12
CA ARG A 151 22.43 -22.00 -8.05
C ARG A 151 21.86 -21.99 -9.47
N VAL A 152 22.17 -20.95 -10.24
CA VAL A 152 21.88 -20.86 -11.67
C VAL A 152 22.87 -21.67 -12.50
#